data_AF-A0A1Q7BIW4-F1
#
_entry.id   AF-A0A1Q7BIW4-F1
#
_cell.length_a   1.000
_cell.length_b   1.000
_cell.length_c   1.000
_cell.angle_alpha   90.00
_cell.angle_beta   90.00
_cell.angle_gamma   90.00
#
_symmetry.space_group_name_H-M   'P 1'
#
loop_
_entity.id
_entity.type
_entity.pdbx_description
1 polymer ?
#
loop_
_entity_poly.entity_id
_entity_poly.type
_entity_poly.pdbx_seq_one_letter_code
_entity_poly.pdbx_strand_id
1 'polypeptide(L)'
;MLDKPKDLYLSSFKVMTRFLVNEIIKYRGAYPYTDGLIYRTTRKIGQIPVEHRTNLSGPSRYTFRKLVRLWLNMFLNFSIKPLRLSVYVGLCTSCLSILALFLILIDKIWITPNLTVGIPTVLGSIVFLAGIQLMILGLVGEYLGRLYMDHTGTPQYIVRYVRRTDSQAEAPFTVGEP
;
A
#
# COMPACT_ATOMS: atom_id res chain seq x y z
N MET A 1 3.45 -10.36 -2.30
CA MET A 1 3.08 -9.48 -1.14
C MET A 1 1.62 -9.63 -0.75
N LEU A 2 0.72 -9.90 -1.68
CA LEU A 2 -0.26 -10.98 -1.48
C LEU A 2 0.16 -12.07 -2.46
N ASP A 3 0.55 -13.26 -2.01
CA ASP A 3 0.77 -14.39 -2.94
C ASP A 3 -0.57 -14.99 -3.30
N LYS A 4 -1.37 -14.17 -3.97
CA LYS A 4 -2.71 -14.53 -4.40
C LYS A 4 -2.58 -15.51 -5.57
N PRO A 5 -3.30 -16.65 -5.54
CA PRO A 5 -3.40 -17.54 -6.69
C PRO A 5 -3.91 -16.76 -7.92
N LYS A 6 -3.29 -16.98 -9.10
CA LYS A 6 -3.53 -16.17 -10.31
C LYS A 6 -4.96 -16.34 -10.88
N ASP A 7 -5.56 -17.48 -10.58
CA ASP A 7 -6.91 -17.93 -10.93
C ASP A 7 -8.01 -17.31 -10.05
N LEU A 8 -7.64 -16.69 -8.93
CA LEU A 8 -8.60 -16.34 -7.90
C LEU A 8 -9.27 -14.98 -8.17
N TYR A 9 -10.51 -14.95 -8.67
CA TYR A 9 -11.30 -13.70 -8.73
C TYR A 9 -11.68 -13.16 -7.34
N LEU A 10 -11.48 -11.86 -7.09
CA LEU A 10 -11.89 -11.21 -5.83
C LEU A 10 -13.34 -10.71 -5.97
N SER A 11 -14.27 -11.46 -5.41
CA SER A 11 -15.68 -11.04 -5.30
C SER A 11 -15.97 -10.48 -3.91
N SER A 12 -16.95 -9.59 -3.79
CA SER A 12 -17.50 -9.17 -2.49
C SER A 12 -18.32 -10.29 -1.82
N PHE A 13 -18.80 -11.26 -2.61
CA PHE A 13 -19.52 -12.42 -2.11
C PHE A 13 -18.56 -13.50 -1.66
N LYS A 14 -18.54 -13.77 -0.35
CA LYS A 14 -17.65 -14.76 0.28
C LYS A 14 -18.37 -15.47 1.41
N VAL A 15 -18.14 -16.77 1.53
CA VAL A 15 -18.47 -17.55 2.72
C VAL A 15 -17.18 -17.85 3.45
N MET A 16 -17.16 -17.64 4.76
CA MET A 16 -15.98 -17.80 5.60
C MET A 16 -16.33 -18.63 6.82
N THR A 17 -15.41 -19.49 7.25
CA THR A 17 -15.58 -20.25 8.49
C THR A 17 -15.47 -19.31 9.69
N ARG A 18 -16.12 -19.68 10.81
CA ARG A 18 -16.10 -18.89 12.04
C ARG A 18 -14.69 -18.66 12.58
N PHE A 19 -13.79 -19.64 12.41
CA PHE A 19 -12.37 -19.52 12.73
C PHE A 19 -11.72 -18.33 11.99
N LEU A 20 -11.94 -18.23 10.67
CA LEU A 20 -11.35 -17.17 9.86
C LEU A 20 -11.86 -15.79 10.29
N VAL A 21 -13.16 -15.69 10.58
CA VAL A 21 -13.76 -14.44 11.08
C VAL A 21 -13.11 -14.02 12.39
N ASN A 22 -12.98 -14.96 13.35
CA ASN A 22 -12.39 -14.69 14.67
C ASN A 22 -10.92 -14.22 14.58
N GLU A 23 -10.16 -14.67 13.60
CA GLU A 23 -8.78 -14.18 13.39
C GLU A 23 -8.75 -12.80 12.74
N ILE A 24 -9.61 -12.56 11.73
CA ILE A 24 -9.65 -11.27 11.01
C ILE A 24 -10.05 -10.12 11.93
N ILE A 25 -11.03 -10.34 12.83
CA ILE A 25 -11.51 -9.28 13.75
C ILE A 25 -10.49 -8.88 14.83
N LYS A 26 -9.40 -9.64 15.00
CA LYS A 26 -8.30 -9.24 15.89
C LYS A 26 -7.50 -8.06 15.32
N TYR A 27 -7.63 -7.76 14.03
CA TYR A 27 -6.97 -6.63 13.41
C TYR A 27 -7.53 -5.29 13.92
N ARG A 28 -6.68 -4.49 14.56
CA ARG A 28 -7.03 -3.18 15.15
C ARG A 28 -6.46 -1.98 14.41
N GLY A 29 -5.78 -2.18 13.27
CA GLY A 29 -5.21 -1.07 12.49
C GLY A 29 -6.29 -0.15 11.90
N ALA A 30 -5.91 1.09 11.58
CA ALA A 30 -6.87 2.10 11.11
C ALA A 30 -7.42 1.81 9.70
N TYR A 31 -6.66 1.06 8.89
CA TYR A 31 -6.99 0.75 7.49
C TYR A 31 -7.22 -0.75 7.29
N PRO A 32 -8.46 -1.27 7.47
CA PRO A 32 -8.76 -2.67 7.22
C PRO A 32 -8.87 -2.95 5.73
N TYR A 33 -8.09 -3.92 5.24
CA TYR A 33 -8.25 -4.50 3.90
C TYR A 33 -8.63 -5.97 4.05
N THR A 34 -9.92 -6.23 3.94
CA THR A 34 -10.53 -7.55 4.23
C THR A 34 -9.89 -8.67 3.43
N ASP A 35 -9.69 -8.48 2.13
CA ASP A 35 -9.04 -9.49 1.29
C ASP A 35 -7.61 -9.78 1.77
N GLY A 36 -6.81 -8.75 2.04
CA GLY A 36 -5.45 -8.91 2.57
C GLY A 36 -5.41 -9.69 3.88
N LEU A 37 -6.34 -9.43 4.79
CA LEU A 37 -6.46 -10.15 6.06
C LEU A 37 -6.87 -11.61 5.86
N ILE A 38 -7.75 -11.90 4.90
CA ILE A 38 -8.13 -13.27 4.52
C ILE A 38 -6.90 -14.04 4.02
N TYR A 39 -6.15 -13.49 3.05
CA TYR A 39 -4.97 -14.17 2.48
C TYR A 39 -3.80 -14.32 3.46
N ARG A 40 -3.71 -13.42 4.44
CA ARG A 40 -2.73 -13.54 5.53
C ARG A 40 -3.06 -14.72 6.46
N THR A 41 -4.34 -15.01 6.64
CA THR A 41 -4.80 -16.00 7.63
C THR A 41 -4.94 -17.39 7.04
N THR A 42 -5.38 -17.53 5.78
CA THR A 42 -5.58 -18.84 5.13
C THR A 42 -5.06 -18.89 3.71
N ARG A 43 -4.63 -20.09 3.31
CA ARG A 43 -4.32 -20.45 1.92
C ARG A 43 -5.35 -21.41 1.30
N LYS A 44 -6.26 -21.97 2.10
CA LYS A 44 -7.29 -22.92 1.65
C LYS A 44 -8.51 -22.13 1.16
N ILE A 45 -8.55 -21.84 -0.13
CA ILE A 45 -9.60 -21.02 -0.75
C ILE A 45 -10.18 -21.80 -1.94
N GLY A 46 -11.50 -21.99 -1.94
CA GLY A 46 -12.24 -22.54 -3.07
C GLY A 46 -13.04 -21.45 -3.79
N GLN A 47 -13.35 -21.67 -5.07
CA GLN A 47 -14.19 -20.77 -5.86
C GLN A 47 -15.32 -21.55 -6.53
N ILE A 48 -16.47 -20.89 -6.62
CA ILE A 48 -17.63 -21.39 -7.35
C ILE A 48 -17.99 -20.31 -8.37
N PRO A 49 -18.07 -20.62 -9.66
CA PRO A 49 -18.50 -19.66 -10.67
C PRO A 49 -19.96 -19.27 -10.39
N VAL A 50 -20.21 -17.98 -10.28
CA VAL A 50 -21.56 -17.42 -10.10
C VAL A 50 -21.81 -16.44 -11.23
N GLU A 51 -22.91 -16.62 -11.94
CA GLU A 51 -23.33 -15.71 -13.01
C GLU A 51 -23.78 -14.38 -12.39
N HIS A 52 -23.02 -13.31 -12.65
CA HIS A 52 -23.39 -11.97 -12.21
C HIS A 52 -24.32 -11.37 -13.25
N ARG A 53 -25.58 -11.16 -12.88
CA ARG A 53 -26.51 -10.42 -13.73
C ARG A 53 -26.03 -8.98 -13.91
N THR A 54 -26.15 -8.46 -15.13
CA THR A 54 -25.83 -7.07 -15.44
C THR A 54 -26.74 -6.14 -14.62
N ASN A 55 -26.14 -5.19 -13.91
CA ASN A 55 -26.92 -4.17 -13.21
C ASN A 55 -27.80 -3.39 -14.20
N LEU A 56 -29.12 -3.38 -13.98
CA LEU A 56 -30.08 -2.54 -14.72
C LEU A 56 -30.00 -1.05 -14.33
N SER A 57 -29.16 -0.69 -13.36
CA SER A 57 -29.10 0.62 -12.73
C SER A 57 -27.84 1.41 -13.16
N GLY A 58 -27.85 1.94 -14.39
CA GLY A 58 -26.97 3.01 -14.85
C GLY A 58 -25.47 2.69 -15.01
N PRO A 59 -24.68 3.64 -15.58
CA PRO A 59 -23.25 3.44 -15.81
C PRO A 59 -22.47 3.34 -14.50
N SER A 60 -21.37 2.58 -14.54
CA SER A 60 -20.44 2.40 -13.42
C SER A 60 -20.05 3.73 -12.78
N ARG A 61 -20.25 3.86 -11.46
CA ARG A 61 -19.89 5.06 -10.67
C ARG A 61 -18.36 5.23 -10.48
N TYR A 62 -17.58 4.31 -11.03
CA TYR A 62 -16.12 4.31 -10.98
C TYR A 62 -15.53 5.01 -12.21
N THR A 63 -15.20 6.28 -12.04
CA THR A 63 -14.39 7.04 -13.00
C THR A 63 -12.95 6.50 -13.00
N PHE A 64 -12.26 6.49 -14.15
CA PHE A 64 -10.84 6.10 -14.27
C PHE A 64 -9.94 6.72 -13.17
N ARG A 65 -10.12 8.01 -12.87
CA ARG A 65 -9.41 8.70 -11.78
C ARG A 65 -9.60 8.06 -10.40
N LYS A 66 -10.80 7.56 -10.09
CA LYS A 66 -11.08 6.86 -8.82
C LYS A 66 -10.39 5.49 -8.78
N LEU A 67 -10.32 4.78 -9.92
CA LEU A 67 -9.57 3.51 -9.99
C LEU A 67 -8.07 3.74 -9.79
N VAL A 68 -7.48 4.75 -10.44
CA VAL A 68 -6.05 5.07 -10.28
C VAL A 68 -5.74 5.45 -8.84
N ARG A 69 -6.59 6.28 -8.21
CA ARG A 69 -6.43 6.64 -6.79
C ARG A 69 -6.54 5.43 -5.87
N LEU A 70 -7.50 4.54 -6.13
CA LEU A 70 -7.66 3.30 -5.37
C LEU A 70 -6.44 2.40 -5.51
N TRP A 71 -5.94 2.23 -6.73
CA TRP A 71 -4.75 1.44 -7.01
C TRP A 71 -3.50 2.02 -6.35
N LEU A 72 -3.28 3.34 -6.43
CA LEU A 72 -2.19 4.02 -5.74
C LEU A 72 -2.27 3.84 -4.23
N ASN A 73 -3.46 4.01 -3.64
CA ASN A 73 -3.67 3.77 -2.22
C ASN A 73 -3.35 2.32 -1.86
N MET A 74 -3.81 1.32 -2.62
CA MET A 74 -3.46 -0.08 -2.36
C MET A 74 -1.97 -0.37 -2.52
N PHE A 75 -1.35 0.17 -3.58
CA PHE A 75 0.07 -0.02 -3.88
C PHE A 75 0.97 0.57 -2.79
N LEU A 76 0.61 1.75 -2.26
CA LEU A 76 1.35 2.41 -1.20
C LEU A 76 1.05 1.85 0.20
N ASN A 77 -0.18 1.39 0.45
CA ASN A 77 -0.61 0.94 1.78
C ASN A 77 -0.16 -0.49 2.11
N PHE A 78 -0.08 -1.38 1.11
CA PHE A 78 0.26 -2.81 1.33
C PHE A 78 1.70 -3.21 0.95
N SER A 79 2.53 -2.25 0.57
CA SER A 79 3.84 -2.57 -0.01
C SER A 79 4.92 -1.66 0.54
N ILE A 80 6.02 -2.26 1.03
CA ILE A 80 7.28 -1.57 1.33
C ILE A 80 8.11 -1.34 0.04
N LYS A 81 7.66 -1.88 -1.09
CA LYS A 81 8.39 -1.83 -2.37
C LYS A 81 8.67 -0.40 -2.88
N PRO A 82 7.73 0.56 -2.80
CA PRO A 82 8.00 1.96 -3.20
C PRO A 82 9.16 2.56 -2.40
N LEU A 83 9.14 2.37 -1.07
CA LEU A 83 10.23 2.79 -0.19
C LEU A 83 11.56 2.14 -0.56
N ARG A 84 11.54 0.83 -0.83
CA ARG A 84 12.76 0.11 -1.25
C ARG A 84 13.27 0.56 -2.62
N LEU A 85 12.38 0.90 -3.56
CA LEU A 85 12.74 1.46 -4.86
C LEU A 85 13.45 2.81 -4.70
N SER A 86 12.95 3.69 -3.83
CA SER A 86 13.61 4.95 -3.53
C SER A 86 15.03 4.77 -2.98
N VAL A 87 15.27 3.75 -2.16
CA VAL A 87 16.62 3.40 -1.69
C VAL A 87 17.51 2.96 -2.85
N TYR A 88 17.02 2.10 -3.76
CA TYR A 88 17.81 1.67 -4.92
C TYR A 88 18.12 2.84 -5.86
N VAL A 89 17.14 3.72 -6.11
CA VAL A 89 17.36 4.94 -6.91
C VAL A 89 18.42 5.82 -6.25
N GLY A 90 18.33 6.04 -4.94
CA GLY A 90 19.33 6.81 -4.19
C GLY A 90 20.73 6.19 -4.22
N LEU A 91 20.83 4.87 -4.19
CA LEU A 91 22.10 4.15 -4.28
C LEU A 91 22.71 4.24 -5.69
N CYS A 92 21.89 4.09 -6.73
CA CYS A 92 22.32 4.28 -8.11
C CYS A 92 22.79 5.71 -8.36
N THR A 93 22.04 6.72 -7.91
CA THR A 93 22.43 8.13 -8.10
C THR A 93 23.68 8.49 -7.32
N SER A 94 23.87 7.94 -6.12
CA SER A 94 25.12 8.08 -5.36
C SER A 94 26.32 7.48 -6.10
N CYS A 95 26.17 6.28 -6.67
CA CYS A 95 27.22 5.63 -7.45
C CYS A 95 27.59 6.44 -8.72
N LEU A 96 26.58 6.95 -9.44
CA LEU A 96 26.79 7.83 -10.60
C LEU A 96 27.48 9.15 -10.20
N SER A 97 27.12 9.71 -9.04
CA SER A 97 27.74 10.94 -8.52
C SER A 97 29.23 10.74 -8.20
N ILE A 98 29.58 9.62 -7.57
CA ILE A 98 30.98 9.26 -7.29
C ILE A 98 31.76 9.09 -8.60
N LEU A 99 31.19 8.41 -9.60
CA LEU A 99 31.83 8.26 -10.92
C LEU A 99 32.03 9.61 -11.61
N ALA A 100 31.02 10.48 -11.60
CA ALA A 100 31.11 11.82 -12.17
C ALA A 100 32.17 12.67 -11.47
N LEU A 101 32.25 12.61 -10.14
CA LEU A 101 33.28 13.30 -9.35
C LEU A 101 34.69 12.79 -9.72
N PHE A 102 34.86 11.47 -9.86
CA PHE A 102 36.13 10.87 -10.25
C PHE A 102 36.59 11.32 -11.64
N LEU A 103 35.66 11.37 -12.61
CA LEU A 103 35.94 11.87 -13.97
C LEU A 103 36.34 13.35 -13.96
N ILE A 104 35.62 14.19 -13.20
CA ILE A 104 35.95 15.62 -13.04
C ILE A 104 37.34 15.79 -12.40
N LEU A 105 37.69 14.94 -11.42
CA LEU A 105 39.00 15.00 -10.76
C LEU A 105 40.15 14.68 -11.74
N ILE A 106 39.96 13.66 -12.59
CA ILE A 106 40.94 13.28 -13.62
C ILE A 106 41.10 14.42 -14.64
N ASP A 107 39.99 14.96 -15.14
CA ASP A 107 40.01 16.04 -16.13
C ASP A 107 40.73 17.30 -15.60
N LYS A 108 40.48 17.65 -14.33
CA LYS A 108 41.13 18.78 -13.65
C LYS A 108 42.64 18.59 -13.46
N ILE A 109 43.11 17.36 -13.22
CA ILE A 109 44.54 17.10 -12.94
C ILE A 109 45.34 16.91 -14.23
N TRP A 110 44.79 16.24 -15.25
CA TRP A 110 45.56 15.78 -16.41
C TRP A 110 45.32 16.54 -17.72
N ILE A 111 44.14 17.13 -17.92
CA ILE A 111 43.72 17.59 -19.27
C ILE A 111 43.67 19.11 -19.34
N THR A 112 42.99 19.79 -18.40
CA THR A 112 42.87 21.25 -18.46
C THR A 112 42.87 21.91 -17.07
N PRO A 113 44.01 22.44 -16.59
CA PRO A 113 44.13 23.06 -15.26
C PRO A 113 43.25 24.29 -15.05
N ASN A 114 42.89 24.99 -16.14
CA ASN A 114 42.13 26.25 -16.15
C ASN A 114 40.70 26.10 -16.70
N LEU A 115 40.11 24.90 -16.66
CA LEU A 115 38.74 24.71 -17.11
C LEU A 115 37.77 25.38 -16.12
N THR A 116 37.29 26.58 -16.43
CA THR A 116 36.18 27.24 -15.74
C THR A 116 34.88 26.51 -16.09
N VAL A 117 34.68 25.34 -15.49
CA VAL A 117 33.41 24.63 -15.58
C VAL A 117 32.58 24.99 -14.36
N GLY A 118 31.31 25.32 -14.60
CA GLY A 118 30.32 24.56 -13.85
C GLY A 118 29.50 25.26 -12.80
N ILE A 119 29.36 26.59 -12.75
CA ILE A 119 28.29 27.16 -11.89
C ILE A 119 26.90 26.62 -12.30
N PRO A 120 26.50 26.62 -13.59
CA PRO A 120 25.19 26.09 -13.99
C PRO A 120 25.07 24.58 -13.77
N THR A 121 26.13 23.82 -14.05
CA THR A 121 26.15 22.36 -13.90
C THR A 121 26.17 21.93 -12.43
N VAL A 122 26.88 22.67 -11.57
CA VAL A 122 26.91 22.46 -10.11
C VAL A 122 25.57 22.86 -9.50
N LEU A 123 25.00 24.02 -9.86
CA LEU A 123 23.66 24.38 -9.41
C LEU A 123 22.61 23.36 -9.86
N GLY A 124 22.66 22.92 -11.12
CA GLY A 124 21.79 21.88 -11.64
C GLY A 124 21.92 20.57 -10.88
N SER A 125 23.16 20.16 -10.56
CA SER A 125 23.43 18.95 -9.78
C SER A 125 22.92 19.07 -8.33
N ILE A 126 23.12 20.22 -7.69
CA ILE A 126 22.63 20.49 -6.33
C ILE A 126 21.09 20.48 -6.29
N VAL A 127 20.43 21.18 -7.22
CA VAL A 127 18.97 21.24 -7.29
C VAL A 127 18.38 19.86 -7.61
N PHE A 128 19.01 19.10 -8.51
CA PHE A 128 18.60 17.73 -8.81
C PHE A 128 18.73 16.80 -7.59
N LEU A 129 19.87 16.86 -6.90
CA LEU A 129 20.11 16.08 -5.69
C LEU A 129 19.12 16.47 -4.58
N ALA A 130 18.88 17.77 -4.38
CA ALA A 130 17.92 18.29 -3.42
C ALA A 130 16.49 17.85 -3.77
N GLY A 131 16.11 17.86 -5.05
CA GLY A 131 14.82 17.35 -5.52
C GLY A 131 14.62 15.86 -5.21
N ILE A 132 15.64 15.03 -5.45
CA ILE A 132 15.60 13.61 -5.09
C ILE A 132 15.51 13.42 -3.57
N GLN A 133 16.29 14.17 -2.79
CA GLN A 133 16.25 14.11 -1.33
C GLN A 133 14.86 14.47 -0.80
N LEU A 134 14.25 15.56 -1.29
CA LEU A 134 12.89 15.96 -0.94
C LEU A 134 11.86 14.90 -1.36
N MET A 135 12.02 14.26 -2.51
CA MET A 135 11.15 13.15 -2.94
C MET A 135 11.24 11.96 -1.98
N ILE A 136 12.47 11.56 -1.59
CA ILE A 136 12.70 10.48 -0.62
C ILE A 136 12.10 10.87 0.74
N LEU A 137 12.31 12.11 1.20
CA LEU A 137 11.77 12.61 2.46
C LEU A 137 10.24 12.62 2.47
N GLY A 138 9.61 13.06 1.38
CA GLY A 138 8.15 13.04 1.23
C GLY A 138 7.60 11.62 1.27
N LEU A 139 8.28 10.67 0.62
CA LEU A 139 7.91 9.26 0.68
C LEU A 139 8.08 8.71 2.11
N VAL A 140 9.19 8.99 2.79
CA VAL A 140 9.38 8.61 4.21
C VAL A 140 8.29 9.21 5.10
N GLY A 141 7.96 10.49 4.93
CA GLY A 141 6.91 11.17 5.68
C GLY A 141 5.52 10.54 5.49
N GLU A 142 5.20 10.12 4.26
CA GLU A 142 3.97 9.39 3.96
C GLU A 142 3.90 8.03 4.69
N TYR A 143 5.01 7.28 4.75
CA TYR A 143 5.06 6.01 5.52
C TYR A 143 5.04 6.25 7.03
N LEU A 144 5.75 7.26 7.52
CA LEU A 144 5.82 7.60 8.94
C LEU A 144 4.46 8.10 9.44
N GLY A 145 3.75 8.90 8.65
CA GLY A 145 2.39 9.35 8.93
C GLY A 145 1.41 8.18 9.03
N ARG A 146 1.53 7.16 8.16
CA ARG A 146 0.73 5.94 8.28
C ARG A 146 1.04 5.15 9.54
N LEU A 147 2.32 4.94 9.84
CA LEU A 147 2.75 4.27 11.07
C LEU A 147 2.22 5.00 12.31
N TYR A 148 2.27 6.34 12.29
CA TYR A 148 1.71 7.16 13.35
C TYR A 148 0.20 6.92 13.50
N MET A 149 -0.58 6.97 12.42
CA MET A 149 -2.04 6.74 12.46
C MET A 149 -2.41 5.35 12.99
N ASP A 150 -1.61 4.32 12.68
CA ASP A 150 -1.78 2.97 13.24
C ASP A 150 -1.49 2.93 14.75
N HIS A 151 -0.47 3.65 15.22
CA HIS A 151 -0.16 3.77 16.65
C HIS A 151 -1.14 4.64 17.44
N THR A 152 -1.73 5.65 16.79
CA THR A 152 -2.66 6.58 17.46
C THR A 152 -3.99 5.90 17.81
N GLY A 153 -4.23 4.66 17.37
CA GLY A 153 -5.44 3.91 17.70
C GLY A 153 -6.70 4.50 17.05
N THR A 154 -6.55 5.15 15.90
CA THR A 154 -7.68 5.78 15.19
C THR A 154 -8.77 4.72 14.90
N PRO A 155 -10.01 4.91 15.38
CA PRO A 155 -11.06 3.90 15.23
C PRO A 155 -11.45 3.71 13.76
N GLN A 156 -11.59 2.46 13.32
CA GLN A 156 -11.93 2.10 11.93
C GLN A 156 -13.30 2.63 11.48
N TYR A 157 -14.23 2.78 12.43
CA TYR A 157 -15.57 3.28 12.19
C TYR A 157 -16.13 3.89 13.47
N ILE A 158 -17.11 4.77 13.31
CA ILE A 158 -17.89 5.33 14.42
C ILE A 158 -19.33 4.90 14.21
N VAL A 159 -19.92 4.23 15.21
CA VAL A 159 -21.32 3.82 15.18
C VAL A 159 -22.18 5.03 15.51
N ARG A 160 -22.99 5.49 14.55
CA ARG A 160 -23.87 6.65 14.75
C ARG A 160 -25.15 6.30 15.52
N TYR A 161 -25.73 5.14 15.25
CA TYR A 161 -26.90 4.62 15.96
C TYR A 161 -26.94 3.10 15.83
N VAL A 162 -27.44 2.43 16.87
CA VAL A 162 -27.72 0.98 16.84
C VAL A 162 -29.23 0.82 16.94
N ARG A 163 -29.84 0.21 15.93
CA ARG A 163 -31.22 -0.29 16.07
C ARG A 163 -31.14 -1.74 16.52
N ARG A 164 -31.48 -2.00 17.78
CA ARG A 164 -31.71 -3.36 18.25
C ARG A 164 -33.15 -3.71 17.88
N THR A 165 -33.32 -4.66 16.98
CA THR A 165 -34.60 -5.36 16.88
C THR A 165 -34.61 -6.32 18.07
N ASP A 166 -35.54 -6.15 19.01
CA ASP A 166 -35.71 -7.09 20.10
C ASP A 166 -36.24 -8.41 19.52
N SER A 167 -35.32 -9.28 19.11
CA SER A 167 -35.60 -10.70 18.95
C SER A 167 -35.54 -11.34 20.34
N GLN A 168 -36.55 -11.06 21.16
CA GLN A 168 -36.95 -12.01 22.20
C GLN A 168 -37.57 -13.23 21.50
N ALA A 169 -36.72 -14.19 21.09
CA ALA A 169 -37.06 -15.60 20.86
C ALA A 169 -35.84 -16.31 20.28
N GLU A 170 -34.80 -16.55 21.10
CA GLU A 170 -33.92 -17.68 20.84
C GLU A 170 -33.72 -18.40 22.17
N ALA A 171 -34.48 -19.48 22.33
CA ALA A 171 -34.33 -20.42 23.42
C ALA A 171 -32.88 -20.91 23.48
N PRO A 172 -32.34 -21.24 24.67
CA PRO A 172 -30.97 -21.71 24.78
C PRO A 172 -30.79 -22.95 23.89
N PHE A 173 -29.88 -22.84 22.93
CA PHE A 173 -29.39 -23.97 22.16
C PHE A 173 -28.70 -24.94 23.13
N THR A 174 -29.46 -25.92 23.64
CA THR A 174 -28.91 -27.01 24.42
C THR A 174 -28.23 -27.97 23.46
N VAL A 175 -26.91 -28.08 23.59
CA VAL A 175 -26.14 -29.19 23.02
C VAL A 175 -26.65 -30.46 23.68
N GLY A 176 -27.44 -31.24 22.94
CA GLY A 176 -27.76 -32.60 23.31
C GLY A 176 -26.57 -33.50 22.98
N GLU A 177 -25.87 -33.97 24.00
CA GLU A 177 -25.19 -35.26 23.98
C GLU A 177 -25.95 -36.19 24.95
N PRO A 178 -25.99 -37.49 24.65
CA PRO A 178 -25.00 -38.38 25.24
C PRO A 178 -24.07 -39.06 24.22
#